data_AF-A0AA88WEK8-F1
#
_entry.id   AF-A0AA88WEK8-F1
#
_cell.length_a   1.000
_cell.length_b   1.000
_cell.length_c   1.000
_cell.angle_alpha   90.00
_cell.angle_beta   90.00
_cell.angle_gamma   90.00
#
_symmetry.space_group_name_H-M   'P 1'
#
loop_
_entity.id
_entity.type
_entity.pdbx_description
1 polymer ?
#
loop_
_entity_poly.entity_id
_entity_poly.type
_entity_poly.pdbx_seq_one_letter_code
_entity_poly.pdbx_strand_id
1 'polypeptide(L)'
;MDPAGDVLATVMGMNTARDVWTMLENSFNINHRKTFDPLMNPQGSQKEVEKLVNPSYKVELNCSRETPSMVFIKEHRELMIEGEKWMKDAANSCTIAPALVTTVVFAAAITVPGGNHGNTGLPIFSKEAGFIIFAISNGISLFTSTTSLLMFLSILTSALYTEHDFLFLLPEKLIIGLVNLFLSIIFMMVAFSMIIYLVLGQRQWILA
;
A
#
# COMPACT_ATOMS: atom_id res chain seq x y z
N MET A 1 -27.96 27.66 32.89
CA MET A 1 -27.66 26.25 33.25
C MET A 1 -28.77 25.42 32.66
N ASP A 2 -28.52 24.86 31.49
CA ASP A 2 -29.45 24.00 30.77
C ASP A 2 -28.96 22.54 30.93
N PRO A 3 -29.71 21.66 31.62
CA PRO A 3 -29.27 20.31 31.96
C PRO A 3 -29.32 19.33 30.77
N ALA A 4 -29.77 19.76 29.58
CA ALA A 4 -29.82 18.89 28.40
C ALA A 4 -28.46 18.75 27.67
N GLY A 5 -27.55 19.71 27.84
CA GLY A 5 -26.24 19.72 27.17
C GLY A 5 -25.22 18.73 27.72
N ASP A 6 -25.28 18.43 29.03
CA ASP A 6 -24.29 17.57 29.71
C ASP A 6 -24.57 16.07 29.55
N VAL A 7 -25.83 15.69 29.29
CA VAL A 7 -26.19 14.28 29.11
C VAL A 7 -25.75 13.78 27.73
N LEU A 8 -25.76 14.62 26.70
CA LEU A 8 -25.27 14.28 25.36
C LEU A 8 -23.73 14.21 25.28
N ALA A 9 -23.01 15.04 26.03
CA ALA A 9 -21.54 15.00 26.11
C ALA A 9 -21.02 13.77 26.90
N THR A 10 -21.83 13.26 27.84
CA THR A 10 -21.48 12.06 28.63
C THR A 10 -21.82 10.76 27.88
N VAL A 11 -22.80 10.77 26.97
CA VAL A 11 -23.22 9.58 26.21
C VAL A 11 -22.44 9.41 24.88
N MET A 12 -21.90 10.48 24.31
CA MET A 12 -21.02 10.41 23.12
C MET A 12 -19.62 10.94 23.43
N GLY A 13 -18.87 10.20 24.26
CA GLY A 13 -17.43 10.41 24.47
C GLY A 13 -16.61 10.12 23.22
N MET A 14 -16.80 10.95 22.19
CA MET A 14 -16.35 10.94 20.79
C MET A 14 -15.52 12.18 20.40
N ASN A 15 -14.71 12.77 21.29
CA ASN A 15 -14.18 14.14 21.07
C ASN A 15 -12.83 14.24 20.36
N THR A 16 -12.32 13.17 19.74
CA THR A 16 -11.09 13.30 18.96
C THR A 16 -11.16 12.48 17.68
N ALA A 17 -10.71 13.06 16.56
CA ALA A 17 -10.42 12.31 15.33
C ALA A 17 -9.47 11.13 15.59
N ARG A 18 -8.68 11.20 16.67
CA ARG A 18 -7.87 10.12 17.21
C ARG A 18 -8.71 8.93 17.67
N ASP A 19 -9.85 9.16 18.30
CA ASP A 19 -10.74 8.11 18.81
C ASP A 19 -11.45 7.41 17.66
N VAL A 20 -11.91 8.18 16.67
CA VAL A 20 -12.46 7.64 15.40
C VAL A 20 -11.39 6.87 14.63
N TRP A 21 -10.16 7.39 14.54
CA TRP A 21 -9.02 6.70 13.94
C TRP A 21 -8.68 5.41 14.69
N THR A 22 -8.68 5.43 16.02
CA THR A 22 -8.42 4.22 16.83
C THR A 22 -9.55 3.21 16.76
N MET A 23 -10.81 3.61 16.59
CA MET A 23 -11.93 2.68 16.38
C MET A 23 -11.95 2.11 14.97
N LEU A 24 -11.60 2.91 13.95
CA LEU A 24 -11.39 2.43 12.58
C LEU A 24 -10.21 1.46 12.54
N GLU A 25 -9.10 1.80 13.19
CA GLU A 25 -7.94 0.94 13.32
C GLU A 25 -8.32 -0.33 14.11
N ASN A 26 -8.99 -0.27 15.26
CA ASN A 26 -9.44 -1.47 15.99
C ASN A 26 -10.37 -2.38 15.17
N SER A 27 -11.30 -1.77 14.41
CA SER A 27 -12.27 -2.51 13.60
C SER A 27 -11.61 -3.18 12.39
N PHE A 28 -10.56 -2.56 11.84
CA PHE A 28 -9.75 -3.15 10.77
C PHE A 28 -8.71 -4.16 11.29
N ASN A 29 -8.35 -4.11 12.58
CA ASN A 29 -7.05 -4.62 13.03
C ASN A 29 -7.06 -5.71 14.12
N ILE A 30 -8.19 -6.04 14.78
CA ILE A 30 -8.17 -7.05 15.86
C ILE A 30 -8.64 -8.44 15.42
N ASN A 31 -9.58 -8.53 14.48
CA ASN A 31 -10.06 -9.83 14.00
C ASN A 31 -9.42 -10.30 12.68
N HIS A 32 -8.85 -9.39 11.90
CA HIS A 32 -8.14 -9.77 10.67
C HIS A 32 -6.66 -10.07 10.94
N ARG A 33 -5.97 -9.28 11.80
CA ARG A 33 -4.52 -9.43 12.03
C ARG A 33 -4.15 -10.75 12.73
N LYS A 34 -4.92 -11.18 13.74
CA LYS A 34 -4.64 -12.44 14.46
C LYS A 34 -4.87 -13.71 13.63
N THR A 35 -5.75 -13.65 12.64
CA THR A 35 -5.95 -14.71 11.64
C THR A 35 -5.02 -14.55 10.44
N PHE A 36 -4.58 -13.33 10.09
CA PHE A 36 -3.64 -13.07 8.98
C PHE A 36 -2.18 -13.33 9.33
N ASP A 37 -1.73 -13.03 10.55
CA ASP A 37 -0.31 -13.16 10.92
C ASP A 37 0.22 -14.60 10.74
N PRO A 38 -0.54 -15.67 11.09
CA PRO A 38 -0.17 -17.05 10.75
C PRO A 38 -0.21 -17.36 9.25
N LEU A 39 -1.02 -16.63 8.47
CA LEU A 39 -1.20 -16.82 7.03
C LEU A 39 -0.14 -16.11 6.19
N MET A 40 0.42 -15.03 6.72
CA MET A 40 1.43 -14.25 6.05
C MET A 40 2.82 -14.92 6.13
N ASN A 41 3.01 -15.80 7.11
CA ASN A 41 4.25 -16.57 7.30
C ASN A 41 3.99 -17.91 8.03
N PRO A 42 3.42 -18.93 7.35
CA PRO A 42 3.14 -20.24 7.94
C PRO A 42 4.38 -20.94 8.51
N GLN A 43 5.57 -20.69 7.94
CA GLN A 43 6.85 -21.21 8.44
C GLN A 43 7.32 -20.49 9.72
N GLY A 44 7.04 -19.18 9.83
CA GLY A 44 7.35 -18.35 10.99
C GLY A 44 6.44 -18.69 12.17
N SER A 45 5.13 -18.82 11.91
CA SER A 45 4.16 -19.25 12.93
C SER A 45 4.43 -20.69 13.39
N GLN A 46 4.77 -21.60 12.46
CA GLN A 46 5.22 -22.93 12.83
C GLN A 46 6.50 -22.91 13.67
N LYS A 47 7.52 -22.13 13.29
CA LYS A 47 8.76 -21.97 14.07
C LYS A 47 8.52 -21.36 15.44
N GLU A 48 7.54 -20.48 15.57
CA GLU A 48 7.18 -19.83 16.84
C GLU A 48 6.43 -20.79 17.76
N VAL A 49 5.50 -21.57 17.21
CA VAL A 49 4.84 -22.69 17.93
C VAL A 49 5.88 -23.75 18.32
N GLU A 50 6.83 -24.09 17.44
CA GLU A 50 7.92 -25.02 17.73
C GLU A 50 8.89 -24.51 18.80
N LYS A 51 8.98 -23.19 19.06
CA LYS A 51 9.77 -22.66 20.19
C LYS A 51 9.06 -22.83 21.52
N LEU A 52 7.73 -22.88 21.52
CA LEU A 52 6.90 -23.07 22.71
C LEU A 52 6.74 -24.56 23.07
N VAL A 53 6.97 -25.45 22.11
CA VAL A 53 6.86 -26.91 22.27
C VAL A 53 8.20 -27.53 22.67
N ASN A 54 8.18 -28.42 23.68
CA ASN A 54 9.36 -29.15 24.15
C ASN A 54 9.99 -29.95 22.98
N PRO A 55 11.33 -29.91 22.79
CA PRO A 55 12.04 -30.55 21.68
C PRO A 55 11.63 -31.99 21.35
N SER A 56 11.26 -32.79 22.36
CA SER A 56 10.81 -34.18 22.17
C SER A 56 9.56 -34.28 21.29
N TYR A 57 8.61 -33.35 21.42
CA TYR A 57 7.35 -33.39 20.68
C TYR A 57 7.47 -32.92 19.23
N LYS A 58 8.61 -32.36 18.79
CA LYS A 58 8.79 -31.84 17.42
C LYS A 58 8.80 -32.93 16.35
N VAL A 59 9.15 -34.15 16.76
CA VAL A 59 9.30 -35.32 15.87
C VAL A 59 8.35 -36.45 16.28
N GLU A 60 7.64 -36.30 17.39
CA GLU A 60 6.66 -37.29 17.84
C GLU A 60 5.50 -37.36 16.86
N LEU A 61 5.19 -38.59 16.46
CA LEU A 61 4.10 -38.86 15.55
C LEU A 61 2.82 -39.04 16.34
N ASN A 62 1.73 -38.43 15.88
CA ASN A 62 0.40 -38.67 16.44
C ASN A 62 -0.06 -40.13 16.15
N CYS A 63 -1.23 -40.51 16.66
CA CYS A 63 -1.83 -41.83 16.42
C CYS A 63 -2.04 -42.16 14.93
N SER A 64 -2.08 -41.14 14.07
CA SER A 64 -2.21 -41.24 12.61
C SER A 64 -0.86 -41.25 11.88
N ARG A 65 0.27 -41.33 12.61
CA ARG A 65 1.64 -41.24 12.09
C ARG A 65 2.00 -39.89 11.44
N GLU A 66 1.36 -38.80 11.85
CA GLU A 66 1.63 -37.45 11.35
C GLU A 66 2.54 -36.69 12.33
N THR A 67 3.51 -35.93 11.81
CA THR A 67 4.29 -34.98 12.62
C THR A 67 3.45 -33.74 12.95
N PRO A 68 3.80 -32.97 14.01
CA PRO A 68 3.10 -31.72 14.32
C PRO A 68 3.09 -30.73 13.16
N SER A 69 4.16 -30.71 12.35
CA SER A 69 4.27 -29.95 11.11
C SER A 69 3.19 -30.34 10.09
N MET A 70 2.99 -31.65 9.87
CA MET A 70 1.97 -32.16 8.93
C MET A 70 0.55 -31.84 9.41
N VAL A 71 0.29 -31.95 10.72
CA VAL A 71 -1.00 -31.58 11.31
C VAL A 71 -1.24 -30.07 11.16
N PHE A 72 -0.24 -29.24 11.44
CA PHE A 72 -0.34 -27.79 11.30
C PHE A 72 -0.66 -27.37 9.87
N ILE A 73 0.06 -27.89 8.88
CA ILE A 73 -0.19 -27.62 7.45
C ILE A 73 -1.58 -28.11 7.03
N LYS A 74 -2.02 -29.27 7.51
CA LYS A 74 -3.32 -29.85 7.17
C LYS A 74 -4.48 -29.02 7.72
N GLU A 75 -4.41 -28.62 8.98
CA GLU A 75 -5.42 -27.78 9.64
C GLU A 75 -5.46 -26.35 9.06
N HIS A 76 -4.32 -25.81 8.61
CA HIS A 76 -4.25 -24.45 8.06
C HIS A 76 -4.34 -24.39 6.53
N ARG A 77 -4.53 -25.52 5.84
CA ARG A 77 -4.59 -25.59 4.37
C ARG A 77 -5.69 -24.71 3.79
N GLU A 78 -6.90 -24.79 4.35
CA GLU A 78 -8.05 -24.01 3.85
C GLU A 78 -7.81 -22.51 3.97
N LEU A 79 -7.23 -22.07 5.09
CA LEU A 79 -6.90 -20.66 5.30
C LEU A 79 -5.79 -20.19 4.36
N MET A 80 -4.80 -21.03 4.02
CA MET A 80 -3.77 -20.68 3.03
C MET A 80 -4.37 -20.46 1.64
N ILE A 81 -5.33 -21.30 1.23
CA ILE A 81 -6.03 -21.18 -0.06
C ILE A 81 -6.88 -19.91 -0.09
N GLU A 82 -7.62 -19.62 0.99
CA GLU A 82 -8.42 -18.39 1.08
C GLU A 82 -7.53 -17.14 1.10
N GLY A 83 -6.39 -17.19 1.81
CA GLY A 83 -5.40 -16.12 1.82
C GLY A 83 -4.80 -15.86 0.44
N GLU A 84 -4.45 -16.91 -0.30
CA GLU A 84 -4.00 -16.80 -1.69
C GLU A 84 -5.05 -16.12 -2.58
N LYS A 85 -6.31 -16.56 -2.49
CA LYS A 85 -7.42 -15.99 -3.26
C LYS A 85 -7.62 -14.51 -2.93
N TRP A 86 -7.65 -14.17 -1.65
CA TRP A 86 -7.79 -12.79 -1.19
C TRP A 86 -6.65 -11.90 -1.71
N MET A 87 -5.41 -12.38 -1.69
CA MET A 87 -4.27 -11.62 -2.22
C MET A 87 -4.38 -11.38 -3.73
N LYS A 88 -4.86 -12.35 -4.50
CA LYS A 88 -5.10 -12.18 -5.95
C LYS A 88 -6.19 -11.16 -6.23
N ASP A 89 -7.30 -11.23 -5.50
CA ASP A 89 -8.42 -10.28 -5.63
C ASP A 89 -7.98 -8.86 -5.24
N ALA A 90 -7.21 -8.74 -4.16
CA ALA A 90 -6.63 -7.48 -3.70
C ALA A 90 -5.63 -6.92 -4.72
N ALA A 91 -4.71 -7.74 -5.25
CA ALA A 91 -3.75 -7.32 -6.27
C ALA A 91 -4.44 -6.87 -7.56
N ASN A 92 -5.50 -7.55 -7.99
CA ASN A 92 -6.27 -7.16 -9.18
C ASN A 92 -6.89 -5.77 -9.00
N SER A 93 -7.57 -5.57 -7.87
CA SER A 93 -8.18 -4.29 -7.54
C SER A 93 -7.12 -3.18 -7.37
N CYS A 94 -5.99 -3.49 -6.75
CA CYS A 94 -4.93 -2.52 -6.48
C CYS A 94 -4.08 -2.19 -7.70
N THR A 95 -3.98 -3.06 -8.72
CA THR A 95 -3.23 -2.82 -9.97
C THR A 95 -3.75 -1.60 -10.75
N ILE A 96 -5.05 -1.32 -10.64
CA ILE A 96 -5.70 -0.21 -11.36
C ILE A 96 -5.17 1.15 -10.88
N ALA A 97 -4.93 1.31 -9.57
CA ALA A 97 -4.50 2.58 -8.98
C ALA A 97 -3.10 3.06 -9.48
N PRO A 98 -2.01 2.27 -9.39
CA PRO A 98 -0.71 2.66 -9.93
C PRO A 98 -0.73 2.76 -11.45
N ALA A 99 -1.52 1.97 -12.17
CA ALA A 99 -1.68 2.14 -13.62
C ALA A 99 -2.26 3.52 -13.97
N LEU A 100 -3.28 3.95 -13.23
CA LEU A 100 -3.88 5.27 -13.37
C LEU A 100 -2.87 6.38 -13.04
N VAL A 101 -2.17 6.27 -11.90
CA VAL A 101 -1.14 7.25 -11.50
C VAL A 101 -0.04 7.34 -12.54
N THR A 102 0.51 6.19 -12.99
CA THR A 102 1.54 6.17 -14.04
C THR A 102 1.07 6.89 -15.30
N THR A 103 -0.18 6.66 -15.73
CA THR A 103 -0.75 7.32 -16.92
C THR A 103 -0.84 8.83 -16.75
N VAL A 104 -1.37 9.30 -15.61
CA VAL A 104 -1.55 10.74 -15.33
C VAL A 104 -0.20 11.45 -15.22
N VAL A 105 0.75 10.86 -14.49
CA VAL A 105 2.07 11.46 -14.23
C VAL A 105 2.94 11.40 -15.51
N PHE A 106 2.76 10.39 -16.37
CA PHE A 106 3.39 10.32 -17.69
C PHE A 106 2.86 11.41 -18.63
N ALA A 107 1.53 11.59 -18.67
CA ALA A 107 0.93 12.70 -19.40
C ALA A 107 1.45 14.05 -18.89
N ALA A 108 1.56 14.25 -17.58
CA ALA A 108 2.13 15.46 -16.99
C ALA A 108 3.63 15.66 -17.34
N ALA A 109 4.40 14.58 -17.56
CA ALA A 109 5.80 14.67 -17.94
C ALA A 109 5.99 15.16 -19.38
N ILE A 110 5.15 14.71 -20.31
CA ILE A 110 5.21 15.14 -21.72
C ILE A 110 4.52 16.49 -21.96
N THR A 111 3.55 16.83 -21.11
CA THR A 111 2.77 18.06 -21.23
C THR A 111 3.32 19.10 -20.26
N VAL A 112 4.46 19.70 -20.63
CA VAL A 112 5.14 20.68 -19.77
C VAL A 112 4.28 21.94 -19.59
N PRO A 113 3.83 22.28 -18.36
CA PRO A 113 3.10 23.51 -18.13
C PRO A 113 4.00 24.72 -18.45
N GLY A 114 3.49 25.67 -19.22
CA GLY A 114 4.22 26.89 -19.63
C GLY A 114 4.69 26.92 -21.08
N GLY A 115 4.78 25.79 -21.77
CA GLY A 115 5.27 25.75 -23.16
C GLY A 115 6.77 26.03 -23.29
N ASN A 116 7.26 26.04 -24.54
CA ASN A 116 8.67 26.27 -24.86
C ASN A 116 8.91 27.72 -25.26
N HIS A 117 10.07 28.28 -24.88
CA HIS A 117 10.51 29.56 -25.42
C HIS A 117 10.78 29.39 -26.93
N GLY A 118 10.04 30.13 -27.77
CA GLY A 118 10.07 29.98 -29.24
C GLY A 118 11.42 30.24 -29.92
N ASN A 119 12.42 30.75 -29.18
CA ASN A 119 13.78 31.02 -29.67
C ASN A 119 14.84 30.01 -29.21
N THR A 120 14.57 29.20 -28.19
CA THR A 120 15.58 28.32 -27.54
C THR A 120 15.09 26.91 -27.29
N GLY A 121 13.78 26.64 -27.40
CA GLY A 121 13.23 25.29 -27.20
C GLY A 121 13.32 24.77 -25.76
N LEU A 122 13.58 25.66 -24.79
CA LEU A 122 13.62 25.35 -23.36
C LEU A 122 12.27 25.69 -22.71
N PRO A 123 11.80 24.89 -21.74
CA PRO A 123 10.54 25.15 -21.06
C PRO A 123 10.61 26.48 -20.31
N ILE A 124 9.56 27.30 -20.41
CA ILE A 124 9.54 28.70 -19.93
C ILE A 124 9.90 28.80 -18.44
N PHE A 125 9.56 27.79 -17.63
CA PHE A 125 9.85 27.72 -16.21
C PHE A 125 11.14 26.97 -15.85
N SER A 126 12.02 26.66 -16.80
CA SER A 126 13.22 25.83 -16.58
C SER A 126 14.17 26.38 -15.49
N LYS A 127 14.06 27.66 -15.12
CA LYS A 127 14.88 28.31 -14.09
C LYS A 127 14.16 28.49 -12.76
N GLU A 128 12.85 28.23 -12.67
CA GLU A 128 12.12 28.30 -11.41
C GLU A 128 12.39 27.06 -10.56
N ALA A 129 12.67 27.27 -9.27
CA ALA A 129 12.82 26.19 -8.30
C ALA A 129 11.59 25.27 -8.26
N GLY A 130 10.37 25.83 -8.43
CA GLY A 130 9.14 25.05 -8.49
C GLY A 130 9.08 24.05 -9.64
N PHE A 131 9.67 24.38 -10.79
CA PHE A 131 9.72 23.50 -11.95
C PHE A 131 10.69 22.33 -11.75
N ILE A 132 11.85 22.60 -11.14
CA ILE A 132 12.82 21.56 -10.80
C ILE A 132 12.21 20.57 -9.79
N ILE A 133 11.55 21.09 -8.74
CA ILE A 133 10.89 20.24 -7.73
C ILE A 133 9.73 19.46 -8.36
N PHE A 134 8.96 20.08 -9.26
CA PHE A 134 7.94 19.39 -10.05
C PHE A 134 8.54 18.23 -10.85
N ALA A 135 9.57 18.47 -11.66
CA ALA A 135 10.17 17.45 -12.51
C ALA A 135 10.74 16.27 -11.70
N ILE A 136 11.44 16.55 -10.60
CA ILE A 136 11.98 15.51 -9.71
C ILE A 136 10.84 14.72 -9.06
N SER A 137 9.83 15.40 -8.50
CA SER A 137 8.70 14.73 -7.84
C SER A 137 7.88 13.88 -8.81
N ASN A 138 7.64 14.39 -10.02
CA ASN A 138 6.94 13.70 -11.10
C ASN A 138 7.72 12.45 -11.54
N GLY A 139 9.05 12.54 -11.63
CA GLY A 139 9.93 11.39 -11.92
C GLY A 139 9.91 10.32 -10.83
N ILE A 140 10.01 10.71 -9.55
CA ILE A 140 9.94 9.77 -8.42
C ILE A 140 8.56 9.08 -8.40
N SER A 141 7.48 9.86 -8.53
CA SER A 141 6.12 9.32 -8.59
C SER A 141 5.96 8.30 -9.73
N LEU A 142 6.48 8.59 -10.93
CA LEU A 142 6.46 7.65 -12.06
C LEU A 142 7.20 6.34 -11.76
N PHE A 143 8.44 6.44 -11.27
CA PHE A 143 9.27 5.27 -11.01
C PHE A 143 8.67 4.38 -9.93
N THR A 144 8.23 5.00 -8.83
CA THR A 144 7.63 4.30 -7.71
C THR A 144 6.26 3.71 -8.08
N SER A 145 5.42 4.43 -8.84
CA SER A 145 4.14 3.91 -9.35
C SER A 145 4.32 2.73 -10.31
N THR A 146 5.27 2.84 -11.24
CA THR A 146 5.57 1.76 -12.19
C THR A 146 6.12 0.53 -11.48
N THR A 147 6.98 0.72 -10.47
CA THR A 147 7.48 -0.38 -9.63
C THR A 147 6.34 -1.07 -8.88
N SER A 148 5.42 -0.29 -8.30
CA SER A 148 4.21 -0.81 -7.65
C SER A 148 3.32 -1.59 -8.63
N LEU A 149 3.11 -1.05 -9.83
CA LEU A 149 2.37 -1.70 -10.90
C LEU A 149 3.00 -3.05 -11.29
N LEU A 150 4.32 -3.09 -11.47
CA LEU A 150 5.05 -4.32 -11.78
C LEU A 150 4.98 -5.35 -10.63
N MET A 151 4.99 -4.89 -9.37
CA MET A 151 4.82 -5.78 -8.21
C MET A 151 3.42 -6.40 -8.18
N PHE A 152 2.35 -5.60 -8.39
CA PHE A 152 1.00 -6.16 -8.45
C PHE A 152 0.77 -7.04 -9.68
N LEU A 153 1.31 -6.65 -10.84
CA LEU A 153 1.31 -7.49 -12.04
C LEU A 153 2.11 -8.78 -11.81
N SER A 154 3.21 -8.76 -11.07
CA SER A 154 3.96 -9.96 -10.72
C SER A 154 3.13 -10.91 -9.86
N ILE A 155 2.29 -10.38 -8.96
CA ILE A 155 1.37 -11.20 -8.15
C ILE A 155 0.29 -11.82 -9.05
N LEU A 156 -0.32 -11.03 -9.95
CA LEU A 156 -1.32 -11.51 -10.90
C LEU A 156 -0.77 -12.50 -11.93
N THR A 157 0.48 -12.29 -12.37
CA THR A 157 1.15 -13.17 -13.34
C THR A 157 1.60 -14.46 -12.67
N SER A 158 2.15 -14.39 -11.46
CA SER A 158 2.49 -15.58 -10.66
C SER A 158 1.25 -16.45 -10.39
N ALA A 159 0.10 -15.81 -10.16
CA ALA A 159 -1.18 -16.48 -10.02
C ALA A 159 -1.65 -17.22 -11.29
N LEU A 160 -1.21 -16.78 -12.47
CA LEU A 160 -1.57 -17.37 -13.77
C LEU A 160 -0.63 -18.50 -14.19
N TYR A 161 0.65 -18.46 -13.75
CA TYR A 161 1.72 -19.32 -14.28
C TYR A 161 2.23 -20.44 -13.35
N THR A 162 1.73 -20.57 -12.11
CA THR A 162 2.03 -21.69 -11.18
C THR A 162 3.51 -21.79 -10.74
N GLU A 163 3.73 -21.74 -9.43
CA GLU A 163 4.66 -22.58 -8.66
C GLU A 163 4.24 -22.41 -7.18
N HIS A 164 3.86 -23.50 -6.53
CA HIS A 164 3.27 -23.51 -5.19
C HIS A 164 4.16 -22.87 -4.10
N ASP A 165 5.44 -22.66 -4.38
CA ASP A 165 6.41 -22.02 -3.48
C ASP A 165 6.37 -20.49 -3.53
N PHE A 166 5.75 -19.89 -4.56
CA PHE A 166 5.68 -18.43 -4.69
C PHE A 166 4.66 -17.80 -3.73
N LEU A 167 3.64 -18.57 -3.33
CA LEU A 167 2.54 -18.14 -2.45
C LEU A 167 3.01 -17.58 -1.10
N PHE A 168 4.17 -18.03 -0.65
CA PHE A 168 4.76 -17.58 0.60
C PHE A 168 5.43 -16.19 0.49
N LEU A 169 5.94 -15.82 -0.68
CA LEU A 169 6.58 -14.52 -0.93
C LEU A 169 5.57 -13.45 -1.40
N LEU A 170 4.38 -13.86 -1.82
CA LEU A 170 3.28 -12.99 -2.24
C LEU A 170 2.93 -11.86 -1.26
N PRO A 171 2.74 -12.11 0.05
CA PRO A 171 2.34 -11.05 0.98
C PRO A 171 3.41 -9.95 1.11
N GLU A 172 4.69 -10.30 1.07
CA GLU A 172 5.79 -9.34 1.12
C GLU A 172 5.80 -8.45 -0.13
N LYS A 173 5.63 -9.03 -1.32
CA LYS A 173 5.54 -8.28 -2.58
C LYS A 173 4.34 -7.34 -2.60
N LEU A 174 3.21 -7.77 -2.03
CA LEU A 174 1.99 -6.97 -1.94
C LEU A 174 2.18 -5.75 -1.03
N ILE A 175 2.79 -5.94 0.15
CA ILE A 175 3.10 -4.84 1.08
C ILE A 175 4.07 -3.85 0.44
N ILE A 176 5.16 -4.33 -0.16
CA ILE A 176 6.14 -3.48 -0.84
C ILE A 176 5.47 -2.70 -1.99
N GLY A 177 4.59 -3.35 -2.76
CA GLY A 177 3.80 -2.71 -3.81
C GLY A 177 2.91 -1.60 -3.27
N LEU A 178 2.20 -1.83 -2.17
CA LEU A 178 1.34 -0.83 -1.51
C LEU A 178 2.14 0.36 -0.96
N VAL A 179 3.26 0.12 -0.29
CA VAL A 179 4.13 1.20 0.22
C VAL A 179 4.60 2.11 -0.91
N ASN A 180 5.03 1.52 -2.03
CA ASN A 180 5.39 2.28 -3.23
C ASN A 180 4.18 3.07 -3.78
N LEU A 181 2.99 2.48 -3.84
CA LEU A 181 1.79 3.20 -4.30
C LEU A 181 1.50 4.43 -3.44
N PHE A 182 1.51 4.30 -2.11
CA PHE A 182 1.29 5.42 -1.20
C PHE A 182 2.35 6.51 -1.38
N LEU A 183 3.61 6.12 -1.48
CA LEU A 183 4.72 7.05 -1.71
C LEU A 183 4.53 7.81 -3.02
N SER A 184 4.11 7.12 -4.10
CA SER A 184 3.82 7.75 -5.38
C SER A 184 2.71 8.79 -5.29
N ILE A 185 1.62 8.50 -4.57
CA ILE A 185 0.50 9.44 -4.38
C ILE A 185 0.97 10.71 -3.66
N ILE A 186 1.83 10.57 -2.64
CA ILE A 186 2.40 11.72 -1.92
C ILE A 186 3.22 12.60 -2.88
N PHE A 187 4.13 11.99 -3.67
CA PHE A 187 4.92 12.74 -4.64
C PHE A 187 4.07 13.38 -5.75
N MET A 188 3.01 12.71 -6.20
CA MET A 188 2.06 13.28 -7.15
C MET A 188 1.36 14.53 -6.58
N MET A 189 0.96 14.51 -5.30
CA MET A 189 0.36 15.68 -4.65
C MET A 189 1.35 16.85 -4.52
N VAL A 190 2.63 16.56 -4.25
CA VAL A 190 3.70 17.57 -4.25
C VAL A 190 3.89 18.16 -5.65
N ALA A 191 3.94 17.32 -6.68
CA ALA A 191 4.05 17.75 -8.07
C ALA A 191 2.88 18.66 -8.47
N PHE A 192 1.65 18.28 -8.13
CA PHE A 192 0.46 19.09 -8.38
C PHE A 192 0.49 20.44 -7.66
N SER A 193 0.95 20.46 -6.40
CA SER A 193 1.12 21.69 -5.62
C SER A 193 2.14 22.63 -6.26
N MET A 194 3.24 22.09 -6.81
CA MET A 194 4.24 22.87 -7.53
C MET A 194 3.72 23.43 -8.85
N ILE A 195 2.91 22.67 -9.59
CA ILE A 195 2.25 23.19 -10.79
C ILE A 195 1.34 24.37 -10.43
N ILE A 196 0.51 24.23 -9.40
CA ILE A 196 -0.37 25.32 -8.93
C ILE A 196 0.47 26.54 -8.52
N TYR A 197 1.56 26.33 -7.79
CA TYR A 197 2.47 27.40 -7.39
C TYR A 197 3.06 28.13 -8.61
N LEU A 198 3.51 27.41 -9.63
CA LEU A 198 4.03 28.01 -10.87
C LEU A 198 2.95 28.80 -11.63
N VAL A 199 1.74 28.24 -11.74
CA VAL A 199 0.63 28.88 -12.46
C VAL A 199 0.11 30.12 -11.71
N LEU A 200 0.03 30.08 -10.38
CA LEU A 200 -0.43 31.21 -9.57
C LEU A 200 0.65 32.27 -9.31
N GLY A 201 1.91 31.86 -9.19
CA GLY A 201 3.06 32.77 -9.05
C GLY A 201 3.16 33.74 -10.23
N GLN A 202 2.76 33.32 -11.42
CA GLN A 202 2.61 34.19 -12.60
C GLN A 202 1.55 35.28 -12.43
N ARG A 203 0.47 35.04 -11.66
CA ARG A 203 -0.65 35.99 -11.50
C ARG A 203 -0.35 37.14 -10.54
N GLN A 204 0.53 36.96 -9.55
CA GLN A 204 0.88 38.03 -8.61
C GLN A 204 1.73 39.14 -9.25
N TRP A 205 2.46 38.84 -10.33
CA TRP A 205 3.18 39.86 -11.12
C TRP A 205 2.29 40.67 -12.07
N ILE A 206 1.07 40.19 -12.37
CA ILE A 206 0.13 40.86 -13.30
C ILE A 206 -0.83 41.81 -12.54
N LEU A 207 -0.95 41.66 -11.21
CA LEU A 207 -1.84 42.46 -10.37
C LEU A 207 -1.12 43.52 -9.52
N ALA A 208 0.18 43.77 -9.77
CA ALA A 208 1.00 44.79 -9.10
C ALA A 208 1.28 45.99 -10.02
#